data_AF-A0A4C2A3E9-F1
#
_entry.id   AF-A0A4C2A3E9-F1
#
_cell.length_a   1.000
_cell.length_b   1.000
_cell.length_c   1.000
_cell.angle_alpha   90.00
_cell.angle_beta   90.00
_cell.angle_gamma   90.00
#
_symmetry.space_group_name_H-M   'P 1'
#
loop_
_entity.id
_entity.type
_entity.pdbx_description
1 polymer ?
#
loop_
_entity_poly.entity_id
_entity_poly.type
_entity_poly.pdbx_seq_one_letter_code
_entity_poly.pdbx_strand_id
1 'polypeptide(L)'
;MIIEEDKRISLEDAVEQGLIDAKLAQQLLQPGAGRDISGRALSLLEVIQREINEAESGYETAEKRIKVTIEESTDADNPKNIADAISAGNVDTKTGLYRIRTGKTITLAEAYERGYLIRHESVTIKSNALCLSDAIGHGLVDTAGWIADRNSGDKFRLDSAIANQLIDPNVREVVDAKMI
;
A
#
# COMPACT_ATOMS: atom_id res chain seq x y z
N MET A 1 -22.24 17.58 -7.15
CA MET A 1 -21.85 18.64 -6.20
C MET A 1 -20.46 19.10 -6.62
N ILE A 2 -20.15 20.39 -6.54
CA ILE A 2 -18.84 20.93 -6.93
C ILE A 2 -18.16 21.44 -5.67
N ILE A 3 -16.84 21.22 -5.58
CA ILE A 3 -16.02 21.68 -4.46
C ILE A 3 -15.24 22.91 -4.95
N GLU A 4 -15.52 24.05 -4.33
CA GLU A 4 -14.80 25.31 -4.55
C GLU A 4 -14.31 25.81 -3.19
N GLU A 5 -13.00 26.04 -3.03
CA GLU A 5 -12.39 26.53 -1.77
C GLU A 5 -12.87 25.79 -0.50
N ASP A 6 -12.94 24.45 -0.57
CA ASP A 6 -13.40 23.58 0.53
C ASP A 6 -14.89 23.76 0.91
N LYS A 7 -15.65 24.51 0.10
CA LYS A 7 -17.11 24.62 0.19
C LYS A 7 -17.79 23.77 -0.87
N ARG A 8 -18.84 23.09 -0.44
CA ARG A 8 -19.71 22.27 -1.27
C ARG A 8 -20.83 23.14 -1.83
N ILE A 9 -20.79 23.41 -3.13
CA ILE A 9 -21.84 24.14 -3.84
C ILE A 9 -22.65 23.20 -4.74
N SER A 10 -23.93 23.51 -4.93
CA SER A 10 -24.76 22.77 -5.86
C SER A 10 -24.32 23.04 -7.31
N LEU A 11 -24.60 22.10 -8.21
CA LEU A 11 -24.27 22.31 -9.62
C LEU A 11 -25.07 23.48 -10.22
N GLU A 12 -26.27 23.72 -9.71
CA GLU A 12 -27.15 24.83 -10.10
C GLU A 12 -26.54 26.17 -9.71
N ASP A 13 -26.10 26.30 -8.45
CA ASP A 13 -25.43 27.51 -7.97
C ASP A 13 -24.10 27.77 -8.70
N ALA A 14 -23.36 26.71 -9.05
CA ALA A 14 -22.12 26.83 -9.81
C ALA A 14 -22.36 27.35 -11.24
N VAL A 15 -23.50 27.02 -11.85
CA VAL A 15 -23.91 27.57 -13.15
C VAL A 15 -24.34 29.03 -12.99
N GLU A 16 -25.10 29.36 -11.95
CA GLU A 16 -25.51 30.74 -11.67
C GLU A 16 -24.32 31.67 -11.39
N GLN A 17 -23.28 31.16 -10.75
CA GLN A 17 -22.04 31.89 -10.47
C GLN A 17 -21.07 31.92 -11.67
N GLY A 18 -21.42 31.26 -12.79
CA GLY A 18 -20.59 31.22 -14.00
C GLY A 18 -19.31 30.39 -13.86
N LEU A 19 -19.22 29.53 -12.84
CA LEU A 19 -18.09 28.62 -12.62
C LEU A 19 -18.11 27.44 -13.59
N ILE A 20 -19.30 27.07 -14.09
CA ILE A 20 -19.50 26.04 -15.11
C ILE A 20 -20.50 26.50 -16.16
N ASP A 21 -20.22 26.18 -17.43
CA ASP A 21 -21.17 26.36 -18.53
C ASP A 21 -22.46 25.56 -18.31
N ALA A 22 -23.62 26.19 -18.48
CA ALA A 22 -24.93 25.54 -18.36
C ALA A 22 -25.06 24.28 -19.25
N LYS A 23 -24.45 24.31 -20.45
CA LYS A 23 -24.42 23.18 -21.38
C LYS A 23 -23.59 22.01 -20.85
N LEU A 24 -22.46 22.32 -20.20
CA LEU A 24 -21.60 21.32 -19.57
C LEU A 24 -22.27 20.72 -18.34
N ALA A 25 -22.90 21.54 -17.49
CA ALA A 25 -23.70 21.08 -16.35
C ALA A 25 -24.80 20.11 -16.78
N GLN A 26 -25.50 20.41 -17.88
CA GLN A 26 -26.52 19.53 -18.42
C GLN A 26 -25.94 18.20 -18.92
N GLN A 27 -24.75 18.19 -19.52
CA GLN A 27 -24.07 16.94 -19.92
C GLN A 27 -23.62 16.12 -18.72
N LEU A 28 -23.18 16.76 -17.65
CA LEU A 28 -22.76 16.09 -16.41
C LEU A 28 -23.94 15.41 -15.70
N LEU A 29 -25.15 15.97 -15.79
CA LEU A 29 -26.39 15.41 -15.23
C LEU A 29 -27.09 14.38 -16.11
N GLN A 30 -26.67 14.21 -17.37
CA GLN A 30 -27.33 13.27 -18.27
C GLN A 30 -27.15 11.81 -17.78
N PRO A 31 -28.26 11.06 -17.57
CA PRO A 31 -28.17 9.68 -17.15
C PRO A 31 -27.68 8.80 -18.31
N GLY A 32 -26.81 7.85 -18.01
CA GLY A 32 -26.30 6.87 -18.98
C GLY A 32 -24.78 6.80 -19.10
N ALA A 33 -24.04 7.60 -18.33
CA ALA A 33 -22.58 7.53 -18.28
C ALA A 33 -22.07 6.28 -17.55
N GLY A 34 -22.86 5.71 -16.64
CA GLY A 34 -22.52 4.49 -15.92
C GLY A 34 -23.77 3.76 -15.41
N ARG A 35 -23.56 2.64 -14.74
CA ARG A 35 -24.61 1.88 -14.05
C ARG A 35 -24.18 1.53 -12.64
N ASP A 36 -25.11 1.63 -11.71
CA ASP A 36 -24.92 1.20 -10.33
C ASP A 36 -25.05 -0.33 -10.19
N ILE A 37 -24.72 -0.88 -9.01
CA ILE A 37 -24.81 -2.31 -8.68
C ILE A 37 -26.23 -2.87 -8.83
N SER A 38 -27.25 -2.02 -8.69
CA SER A 38 -28.66 -2.36 -8.91
C SER A 38 -29.09 -2.23 -10.38
N GLY A 39 -28.16 -1.92 -11.29
CA GLY A 39 -28.43 -1.72 -12.71
C GLY A 39 -29.03 -0.36 -13.07
N ARG A 40 -29.16 0.56 -12.11
CA ARG A 40 -29.69 1.93 -12.33
C ARG A 40 -28.68 2.75 -13.13
N ALA A 41 -29.15 3.46 -14.16
CA ALA A 41 -28.31 4.38 -14.93
C ALA A 41 -27.88 5.57 -14.06
N LEU A 42 -26.57 5.86 -14.02
CA LEU A 42 -25.98 6.98 -13.32
C LEU A 42 -25.60 8.09 -14.32
N SER A 43 -25.66 9.33 -13.85
CA SER A 43 -25.12 10.48 -14.56
C SER A 43 -23.60 10.52 -14.47
N LEU A 44 -22.96 11.25 -15.39
CA LEU A 44 -21.50 11.38 -15.41
C LEU A 44 -20.97 12.01 -14.11
N LEU A 45 -21.71 12.98 -13.55
CA LEU A 45 -21.38 13.60 -12.27
C LEU A 45 -21.41 12.61 -11.11
N GLU A 46 -22.41 11.72 -11.07
CA GLU A 46 -22.53 10.70 -10.04
C GLU A 46 -21.41 9.66 -10.13
N VAL A 47 -21.02 9.28 -11.35
CA VAL A 47 -19.88 8.37 -11.57
C VAL A 47 -18.59 9.00 -11.09
N ILE A 48 -18.31 10.25 -11.45
CA ILE A 48 -17.10 10.96 -11.01
C ILE A 48 -17.08 11.11 -9.49
N GLN A 49 -18.20 11.53 -8.88
CA GLN A 49 -18.28 11.69 -7.44
C GLN A 49 -18.08 10.36 -6.70
N ARG A 50 -18.62 9.28 -7.25
CA ARG A 50 -18.44 7.94 -6.71
C ARG A 50 -16.98 7.49 -6.83
N GLU A 51 -16.34 7.63 -7.98
CA GLU A 51 -14.92 7.30 -8.16
C GLU A 51 -14.02 8.10 -7.21
N ILE A 52 -14.30 9.39 -7.02
CA ILE A 52 -13.56 10.21 -6.05
C ILE A 52 -13.81 9.71 -4.63
N ASN A 53 -15.06 9.45 -4.26
CA ASN A 53 -15.38 8.92 -2.94
C ASN A 53 -14.79 7.51 -2.72
N GLU A 54 -14.74 6.65 -3.74
CA GLU A 54 -14.11 5.33 -3.70
C GLU A 54 -12.58 5.46 -3.59
N ALA A 55 -11.98 6.46 -4.24
CA ALA A 55 -10.57 6.79 -4.09
C ALA A 55 -10.24 7.38 -2.70
N GLU A 56 -11.11 8.23 -2.15
CA GLU A 56 -10.95 8.84 -0.82
C GLU A 56 -11.23 7.84 0.31
N SER A 57 -12.35 7.11 0.23
CA SER A 57 -12.73 6.07 1.20
C SER A 57 -11.88 4.81 1.08
N GLY A 58 -11.33 4.53 -0.10
CA GLY A 58 -10.33 3.48 -0.34
C GLY A 58 -9.02 3.70 0.41
N TYR A 59 -8.83 4.85 1.07
CA TYR A 59 -7.64 5.15 1.87
C TYR A 59 -7.84 4.99 3.39
N GLU A 60 -9.07 4.86 3.90
CA GLU A 60 -9.33 4.79 5.35
C GLU A 60 -9.72 3.38 5.86
N THR A 61 -9.91 2.40 4.99
CA THR A 61 -9.98 1.00 5.41
C THR A 61 -8.88 0.17 4.78
N ALA A 62 -7.96 -0.25 5.65
CA ALA A 62 -6.98 -1.30 5.48
C ALA A 62 -5.78 -0.96 4.57
N GLU A 63 -4.68 -0.66 5.25
CA GLU A 63 -3.39 -1.31 5.01
C GLU A 63 -2.87 -1.28 3.57
N LYS A 64 -1.73 -0.61 3.40
CA LYS A 64 -0.66 -1.04 2.50
C LYS A 64 -0.44 -2.57 2.61
N ARG A 65 -1.21 -3.34 1.86
CA ARG A 65 -0.87 -4.67 1.39
C ARG A 65 -1.40 -4.71 -0.03
N ILE A 66 -0.49 -4.42 -0.95
CA ILE A 66 -0.60 -4.81 -2.35
C ILE A 66 -0.78 -6.33 -2.33
N LYS A 67 -2.04 -6.77 -2.21
CA LYS A 67 -2.43 -8.11 -2.60
C LYS A 67 -2.54 -8.01 -4.11
N VAL A 68 -1.44 -8.37 -4.77
CA VAL A 68 -1.50 -8.74 -6.18
C VAL A 68 -2.56 -9.83 -6.26
N THR A 69 -3.73 -9.47 -6.78
CA THR A 69 -4.75 -10.42 -7.18
C THR A 69 -4.14 -11.20 -8.34
N ILE A 70 -3.54 -12.34 -8.03
CA ILE A 70 -3.37 -13.40 -9.00
C ILE A 70 -4.61 -14.28 -8.80
N GLU A 71 -5.61 -14.01 -9.62
CA GLU A 71 -6.59 -15.04 -9.94
C GLU A 71 -5.82 -16.18 -10.60
N GLU A 72 -5.95 -17.38 -10.00
CA GLU A 72 -6.18 -18.68 -10.66
C GLU A 72 -5.48 -19.82 -9.91
N SER A 73 -6.28 -20.50 -9.09
CA SER A 73 -6.44 -21.96 -9.13
C SER A 73 -5.18 -22.82 -9.18
N THR A 74 -4.63 -23.16 -8.01
CA THR A 74 -4.20 -24.53 -7.66
C THR A 74 -4.15 -24.67 -6.14
N ASP A 75 -4.40 -25.86 -5.59
CA ASP A 75 -4.52 -26.20 -4.15
C ASP A 75 -3.30 -25.90 -3.23
N ALA A 76 -2.43 -24.96 -3.62
CA ALA A 76 -1.31 -24.39 -2.85
C ALA A 76 -1.70 -23.02 -2.24
N ASP A 77 -2.92 -22.93 -1.70
CA ASP A 77 -3.70 -21.70 -1.46
C ASP A 77 -3.12 -20.67 -0.47
N ASN A 78 -1.96 -20.91 0.13
CA ASN A 78 -1.17 -19.85 0.76
C ASN A 78 0.22 -20.43 1.06
N PRO A 79 1.25 -20.18 0.26
CA PRO A 79 2.60 -20.60 0.63
C PRO A 79 2.94 -20.04 2.00
N LYS A 80 3.11 -20.90 3.00
CA LYS A 80 3.43 -20.48 4.36
C LYS A 80 4.94 -20.41 4.53
N ASN A 81 5.40 -19.50 5.38
CA ASN A 81 6.77 -19.58 5.86
C ASN A 81 6.95 -20.87 6.68
N ILE A 82 8.17 -21.42 6.70
CA ILE A 82 8.50 -22.58 7.54
C ILE A 82 8.19 -22.33 9.02
N ALA A 83 8.41 -21.11 9.52
CA ALA A 83 8.07 -20.72 10.89
C ALA A 83 6.55 -20.81 11.14
N ASP A 84 5.75 -20.23 10.26
CA ASP A 84 4.29 -20.25 10.35
C ASP A 84 3.73 -21.68 10.19
N ALA A 85 4.35 -22.49 9.33
CA ALA A 85 3.98 -23.87 9.14
C ALA A 85 4.31 -24.76 10.34
N ILE A 86 5.41 -24.49 11.05
CA ILE A 86 5.73 -25.14 12.33
C ILE A 86 4.70 -24.73 13.39
N SER A 87 4.42 -23.43 13.53
CA SER A 87 3.44 -22.92 14.49
C SER A 87 2.02 -23.43 14.23
N ALA A 88 1.67 -23.65 12.96
CA ALA A 88 0.39 -24.24 12.57
C ALA A 88 0.34 -25.78 12.71
N GLY A 89 1.44 -26.42 13.11
CA GLY A 89 1.53 -27.89 13.24
C GLY A 89 1.57 -28.63 11.89
N ASN A 90 1.81 -27.91 10.80
CA ASN A 90 1.99 -28.49 9.47
C ASN A 90 3.40 -29.07 9.28
N VAL A 91 4.39 -28.65 10.07
CA VAL A 91 5.76 -29.19 10.01
C VAL A 91 6.07 -29.91 11.31
N ASP A 92 6.51 -31.16 11.18
CA ASP A 92 7.06 -31.90 12.30
C ASP A 92 8.55 -31.57 12.44
N THR A 93 8.89 -30.82 13.49
CA THR A 93 10.26 -30.37 13.78
C THR A 93 11.19 -31.50 14.19
N LYS A 94 10.67 -32.68 14.56
CA LYS A 94 11.47 -33.85 14.91
C LYS A 94 11.85 -34.67 13.69
N THR A 95 10.98 -34.73 12.69
CA THR A 95 11.16 -35.56 11.50
C THR A 95 11.52 -34.75 10.25
N GLY A 96 11.35 -33.42 10.27
CA GLY A 96 11.61 -32.54 9.14
C GLY A 96 10.61 -32.73 7.99
N LEU A 97 9.39 -33.20 8.29
CA LEU A 97 8.36 -33.49 7.30
C LEU A 97 7.24 -32.45 7.34
N TYR A 98 6.80 -32.04 6.14
CA TYR A 98 5.65 -31.16 5.95
C TYR A 98 4.39 -31.98 5.66
N ARG A 99 3.32 -31.75 6.40
CA ARG A 99 2.01 -32.37 6.23
C ARG A 99 1.13 -31.50 5.34
N ILE A 100 0.79 -32.04 4.16
CA ILE A 100 -0.16 -31.41 3.24
C ILE A 100 -1.61 -31.66 3.68
N ARG A 101 -2.54 -30.84 3.19
CA ARG A 101 -3.98 -30.89 3.54
C ARG A 101 -4.62 -32.26 3.27
N THR A 102 -4.10 -33.03 2.32
CA THR A 102 -4.56 -34.39 2.01
C THR A 102 -4.13 -35.44 3.05
N GLY A 103 -3.42 -35.03 4.11
CA GLY A 103 -2.95 -35.88 5.20
C GLY A 103 -1.60 -36.56 4.95
N LYS A 104 -1.08 -36.51 3.71
CA LYS A 104 0.24 -37.03 3.35
C LYS A 104 1.36 -36.14 3.92
N THR A 105 2.48 -36.76 4.27
CA THR A 105 3.71 -36.07 4.66
C THR A 105 4.71 -36.09 3.51
N ILE A 106 5.24 -34.93 3.16
CA ILE A 106 6.30 -34.74 2.15
C ILE A 106 7.54 -34.13 2.81
N THR A 107 8.68 -34.18 2.14
CA THR A 107 9.89 -33.53 2.65
C THR A 107 9.79 -32.01 2.54
N LEU A 108 10.57 -31.29 3.35
CA LEU A 108 10.68 -29.83 3.25
C LEU A 108 11.10 -29.39 1.84
N ALA A 109 12.03 -30.10 1.21
CA ALA A 109 12.49 -29.82 -0.16
C ALA A 109 11.33 -29.89 -1.16
N GLU A 110 10.54 -30.96 -1.09
CA GLU A 110 9.35 -31.14 -1.92
C GLU A 110 8.29 -30.07 -1.64
N ALA A 111 8.16 -29.65 -0.37
CA ALA A 111 7.23 -28.59 0.01
C ALA A 111 7.64 -27.23 -0.57
N TYR A 112 8.95 -26.94 -0.69
CA TYR A 112 9.44 -25.77 -1.41
C TYR A 112 9.19 -25.88 -2.92
N GLU A 113 9.51 -27.01 -3.53
CA GLU A 113 9.39 -27.23 -4.98
C GLU A 113 7.93 -27.18 -5.44
N ARG A 114 7.01 -27.69 -4.61
CA ARG A 114 5.56 -27.64 -4.87
C ARG A 114 4.88 -26.35 -4.40
N GLY A 115 5.64 -25.40 -3.85
CA GLY A 115 5.12 -24.10 -3.40
C GLY A 115 4.25 -24.13 -2.14
N TYR A 116 4.30 -25.20 -1.33
CA TYR A 116 3.65 -25.23 -0.01
C TYR A 116 4.40 -24.40 1.04
N LEU A 117 5.73 -24.30 0.88
CA LEU A 117 6.60 -23.47 1.71
C LEU A 117 7.32 -22.44 0.85
N ILE A 118 7.42 -21.23 1.37
CA ILE A 118 8.28 -20.19 0.81
C ILE A 118 9.48 -19.98 1.71
N ARG A 119 10.65 -19.84 1.08
CA ARG A 119 11.83 -19.31 1.77
C ARG A 119 11.59 -17.82 1.85
N HIS A 120 11.46 -17.30 3.06
CA HIS A 120 11.50 -15.87 3.28
C HIS A 120 12.93 -15.40 2.93
N GLU A 121 13.19 -15.10 1.67
CA GLU A 121 14.04 -13.95 1.42
C GLU A 121 13.14 -12.78 1.78
N SER A 122 13.38 -12.17 2.94
CA SER A 122 12.65 -10.98 3.34
C SER A 122 12.64 -10.06 2.14
N VAL A 123 11.46 -9.90 1.51
CA VAL A 123 11.24 -8.88 0.49
C VAL A 123 11.30 -7.58 1.27
N THR A 124 12.54 -7.15 1.53
CA THR A 124 12.87 -5.80 1.84
C THR A 124 12.45 -5.07 0.59
N ILE A 125 11.21 -4.56 0.61
CA ILE A 125 10.83 -3.49 -0.29
C ILE A 125 11.94 -2.48 -0.06
N LYS A 126 12.83 -2.33 -1.05
CA LYS A 126 13.90 -1.34 -1.05
C LYS A 126 13.20 -0.01 -1.19
N SER A 127 12.60 0.41 -0.09
CA SER A 127 11.87 1.63 0.01
C SER A 127 12.92 2.71 -0.22
N ASN A 128 12.79 3.51 -1.28
CA ASN A 128 13.76 4.53 -1.66
C ASN A 128 14.25 5.31 -0.42
N ALA A 129 15.57 5.46 -0.31
CA ALA A 129 16.20 6.20 0.77
C ALA A 129 15.53 7.57 0.95
N LEU A 130 15.23 7.95 2.19
CA LEU A 130 14.59 9.22 2.50
C LEU A 130 15.63 10.31 2.66
N CYS A 131 15.25 11.56 2.41
CA CYS A 131 16.04 12.71 2.90
C CYS A 131 15.97 12.75 4.43
N LEU A 132 16.97 13.32 5.08
CA LEU A 132 16.99 13.50 6.53
C LEU A 132 15.81 14.38 7.00
N SER A 133 15.42 15.40 6.24
CA SER A 133 14.24 16.24 6.51
C SER A 133 12.97 15.41 6.55
N ASP A 134 12.80 14.51 5.60
CA ASP A 134 11.61 13.67 5.47
C ASP A 134 11.59 12.64 6.60
N ALA A 135 12.76 12.06 6.93
CA ALA A 135 12.88 11.15 8.06
C ALA A 135 12.50 11.84 9.39
N ILE A 136 12.89 13.10 9.59
CA ILE A 136 12.49 13.90 10.74
C ILE A 136 10.99 14.20 10.69
N GLY A 137 10.47 14.64 9.54
CA GLY A 137 9.04 14.95 9.34
C GLY A 137 8.13 13.74 9.57
N HIS A 138 8.62 12.53 9.28
CA HIS A 138 7.92 11.28 9.54
C HIS A 138 8.14 10.73 10.97
N GLY A 139 8.89 11.44 11.83
CA GLY A 139 9.17 10.99 13.19
C GLY A 139 10.05 9.74 13.27
N LEU A 140 10.79 9.43 12.20
CA LEU A 140 11.73 8.31 12.14
C LEU A 140 13.05 8.65 12.84
N VAL A 141 13.28 9.91 13.20
CA VAL A 141 14.47 10.37 13.91
C VAL A 141 14.13 10.74 15.35
N ASP A 142 14.80 10.08 16.29
CA ASP A 142 14.68 10.37 17.72
C ASP A 142 15.46 11.64 18.09
N THR A 143 15.10 12.25 19.22
CA THR A 143 15.80 13.42 19.81
C THR A 143 17.29 13.16 20.09
N ALA A 144 17.66 11.89 20.28
CA ALA A 144 19.04 11.45 20.45
C ALA A 144 19.79 11.20 19.12
N GLY A 145 19.17 11.47 17.96
CA GLY A 145 19.77 11.32 16.64
C GLY A 145 19.76 9.88 16.09
N TRP A 146 18.87 9.03 16.59
CA TRP A 146 18.71 7.65 16.10
C TRP A 146 17.63 7.60 15.03
N ILE A 147 17.95 6.97 13.91
CA ILE A 147 17.05 6.80 12.76
C ILE A 147 16.45 5.39 12.81
N ALA A 148 15.13 5.31 12.91
CA ALA A 148 14.38 4.07 12.88
C ALA A 148 14.08 3.64 11.44
N ASP A 149 14.31 2.36 11.12
CA ASP A 149 13.81 1.77 9.88
C ASP A 149 12.28 1.65 9.95
N ARG A 150 11.60 2.19 8.94
CA ARG A 150 10.14 2.07 8.75
C ARG A 150 9.65 0.63 8.58
N ASN A 151 10.53 -0.28 8.16
CA ASN A 151 10.16 -1.66 7.85
C ASN A 151 10.37 -2.58 9.06
N SER A 152 11.50 -2.47 9.76
CA SER A 152 11.82 -3.35 10.91
C SER A 152 11.61 -2.70 12.28
N GLY A 153 11.59 -1.36 12.35
CA GLY A 153 11.61 -0.61 13.61
C GLY A 153 12.99 -0.55 14.28
N ASP A 154 14.03 -1.11 13.65
CA ASP A 154 15.39 -1.07 14.18
C ASP A 154 15.96 0.35 14.13
N LYS A 155 16.70 0.73 15.18
CA LYS A 155 17.32 2.06 15.29
C LYS A 155 18.79 2.01 14.87
N PHE A 156 19.15 2.89 13.95
CA PHE A 156 20.49 3.05 13.40
C PHE A 156 21.03 4.45 13.67
N ARG A 157 22.36 4.57 13.78
CA ARG A 157 23.04 5.86 13.69
C ARG A 157 23.08 6.33 12.24
N LEU A 158 23.27 7.63 12.02
CA LEU A 158 23.30 8.23 10.68
C LEU A 158 24.22 7.50 9.69
N ASP A 159 25.46 7.19 10.08
CA ASP A 159 26.40 6.45 9.23
C ASP A 159 25.86 5.07 8.82
N SER A 160 25.27 4.35 9.77
CA SER A 160 24.66 3.04 9.53
C SER A 160 23.36 3.15 8.73
N ALA A 161 22.57 4.20 8.93
CA ALA A 161 21.34 4.44 8.19
C ALA A 161 21.62 4.75 6.71
N ILE A 162 22.69 5.51 6.43
CA ILE A 162 23.18 5.74 5.07
C ILE A 162 23.66 4.43 4.44
N ALA A 163 24.44 3.62 5.18
CA ALA A 163 24.92 2.32 4.70
C ALA A 163 23.78 1.33 4.42
N ASN A 164 22.69 1.38 5.20
CA ASN A 164 21.47 0.59 5.00
C ASN A 164 20.47 1.25 4.05
N GLN A 165 20.86 2.33 3.36
CA GLN A 165 20.04 3.01 2.35
C GLN A 165 18.70 3.52 2.91
N LEU A 166 18.65 3.80 4.23
CA LEU A 166 17.52 4.43 4.91
C LEU A 166 17.52 5.94 4.66
N ILE A 167 18.70 6.55 4.61
CA ILE A 167 18.92 7.97 4.35
C ILE A 167 19.74 8.17 3.08
N ASP A 168 19.32 9.07 2.19
CA ASP A 168 20.04 9.40 0.96
C ASP A 168 21.17 10.42 1.25
N PRO A 169 22.45 10.05 1.05
CA PRO A 169 23.58 10.97 1.29
C PRO A 169 23.74 12.03 0.20
N ASN A 170 23.07 11.90 -0.95
CA ASN A 170 23.20 12.86 -2.06
C ASN A 170 22.40 14.14 -1.82
N VAL A 171 21.44 14.10 -0.91
CA VAL A 171 20.64 15.26 -0.54
C VAL A 171 21.41 16.05 0.52
N ARG A 172 21.99 17.18 0.11
CA ARG A 172 22.78 18.06 0.96
C ARG A 172 21.90 18.94 1.82
N GLU A 173 21.53 18.44 2.99
CA GLU A 173 20.62 19.14 3.90
C GLU A 173 21.35 19.89 5.02
N VAL A 174 22.53 19.41 5.41
CA VAL A 174 23.41 20.08 6.38
C VAL A 174 24.73 20.39 5.70
N VAL A 175 25.00 21.68 5.54
CA VAL A 175 26.25 22.22 4.97
C VAL A 175 26.89 23.15 5.99
N ASP A 176 28.20 22.99 6.19
CA ASP A 176 28.98 23.88 7.06
C ASP A 176 29.05 25.27 6.43
N ALA A 177 28.59 26.29 7.16
CA ALA A 177 28.48 27.66 6.67
C ALA A 177 29.84 28.35 6.40
N LYS A 178 30.99 27.69 6.66
CA LYS A 178 32.32 28.21 6.27
C LYS A 178 32.74 27.85 4.84
N MET A 179 31.96 27.08 4.10
CA MET A 179 32.26 26.72 2.71
C MET A 179 31.20 27.19 1.71
N ILE A 180 30.65 28.39 1.91
CA ILE A 180 29.84 29.12 0.94
C ILE A 180 30.39 30.53 0.75
#